data_AF-A0A956CR14-F1
#
_entry.id   AF-A0A956CR14-F1
#
_cell.length_a   1.000
_cell.length_b   1.000
_cell.length_c   1.000
_cell.angle_alpha   90.00
_cell.angle_beta   90.00
_cell.angle_gamma   90.00
#
_symmetry.space_group_name_H-M   'P 1'
#
loop_
_entity.id
_entity.type
_entity.pdbx_description
1 polymer ?
#
loop_
_entity_poly.entity_id
_entity_poly.type
_entity_poly.pdbx_seq_one_letter_code
_entity_poly.pdbx_strand_id
1 'polypeptide(L)'
;MSAPATSRARGPIGQTVLEVLGSSMAPDTAAAVLYRALKASGREAIPENPLRVRELAEGPLRYAIEELVSLEAAEAFLSALGPLLDAISSGVQRRSERITPRARPPMLPATRSSSPPPRRDEARLRLLVVTGDGVDDLRRQIGVFADVTHVRDAFELITAIEIRNGPVLVVVDGYRPVLDLTTLAAFLPRVPDGVRMAIWGFEAQDVRRMESLPGYTLVEAGPTWSALADALLRL
;
A
#
# COMPACT_ATOMS: atom_id res chain seq x y z
N MET A 1 41.90 7.82 1.76
CA MET A 1 40.78 8.50 2.44
C MET A 1 39.52 8.19 1.66
N SER A 2 38.68 7.28 2.16
CA SER A 2 37.42 6.92 1.49
C SER A 2 36.40 8.04 1.67
N ALA A 3 35.76 8.46 0.58
CA ALA A 3 34.64 9.41 0.65
C ALA A 3 33.52 8.86 1.57
N PRO A 4 32.84 9.72 2.35
CA PRO A 4 31.78 9.28 3.25
C PRO A 4 30.66 8.57 2.48
N ALA A 5 30.09 7.51 3.07
CA ALA A 5 29.05 6.67 2.44
C ALA A 5 27.86 7.50 1.91
N THR A 6 27.58 8.65 2.52
CA THR A 6 26.57 9.62 2.10
C THR A 6 26.82 10.23 0.71
N SER A 7 28.08 10.34 0.26
CA SER A 7 28.40 10.83 -1.09
C SER A 7 28.03 9.84 -2.20
N ARG A 8 27.81 8.57 -1.85
CA ARG A 8 27.58 7.45 -2.80
C ARG A 8 26.10 7.09 -2.97
N ALA A 9 25.23 7.71 -2.17
CA ALA A 9 23.78 7.66 -2.31
C ALA A 9 23.29 8.97 -2.93
N ARG A 10 23.42 9.11 -4.24
CA ARG A 10 22.77 10.21 -4.96
C ARG A 10 21.34 9.76 -5.30
N GLY A 11 20.36 10.56 -4.87
CA GLY A 11 18.95 10.32 -5.16
C GLY A 11 18.17 9.56 -4.08
N PRO A 12 16.82 9.59 -4.17
CA PRO A 12 15.92 9.10 -3.13
C PRO A 12 16.07 7.60 -2.88
N ILE A 13 16.31 6.80 -3.93
CA ILE A 13 16.45 5.35 -3.80
C ILE A 13 17.73 4.96 -3.06
N GLY A 14 18.84 5.65 -3.36
CA GLY A 14 20.10 5.42 -2.65
C GLY A 14 19.97 5.72 -1.15
N GLN A 15 19.18 6.74 -0.80
CA GLN A 15 18.90 7.08 0.58
C GLN A 15 18.03 6.04 1.28
N THR A 16 17.00 5.51 0.59
CA THR A 16 16.20 4.39 1.11
C THR A 16 17.05 3.15 1.41
N VAL A 17 17.97 2.79 0.51
CA VAL A 17 18.89 1.65 0.75
C VAL A 17 19.76 1.89 1.99
N LEU A 18 20.29 3.10 2.16
CA LEU A 18 21.08 3.46 3.34
C LEU A 18 20.26 3.45 4.63
N GLU A 19 19.00 3.92 4.59
CA GLU A 19 18.10 3.93 5.73
C GLU A 19 17.78 2.50 6.19
N VAL A 20 17.45 1.61 5.26
CA VAL A 20 17.19 0.20 5.59
C VAL A 20 18.45 -0.45 6.17
N LEU A 21 19.62 -0.28 5.55
CA LEU A 21 20.89 -0.77 6.10
C LEU A 21 21.14 -0.24 7.51
N GLY A 22 20.98 1.07 7.73
CA GLY A 22 21.20 1.71 9.03
C GLY A 22 20.20 1.26 10.11
N SER A 23 19.00 0.80 9.72
CA SER A 23 18.02 0.23 10.65
C SER A 23 18.36 -1.20 11.07
N SER A 24 19.07 -1.95 10.21
CA SER A 24 19.35 -3.38 10.42
C SER A 24 20.72 -3.66 11.03
N MET A 25 21.67 -2.73 10.93
CA MET A 25 23.03 -2.94 11.42
C MET A 25 23.72 -1.65 11.88
N ALA A 26 24.81 -1.80 12.63
CA ALA A 26 25.61 -0.67 13.08
C ALA A 26 26.16 0.15 11.89
N PRO A 27 26.34 1.48 12.03
CA PRO A 27 26.75 2.35 10.94
C PRO A 27 28.04 1.92 10.23
N ASP A 28 29.04 1.45 10.98
CA ASP A 28 30.32 0.99 10.43
C ASP A 28 30.15 -0.28 9.58
N THR A 29 29.30 -1.20 10.04
CA THR A 29 28.95 -2.42 9.31
C THR A 29 28.19 -2.09 8.03
N ALA A 30 27.21 -1.18 8.09
CA ALA A 30 26.47 -0.72 6.92
C ALA A 30 27.40 -0.10 5.86
N ALA A 31 28.36 0.71 6.29
CA ALA A 31 29.36 1.30 5.41
C ALA A 31 30.28 0.23 4.77
N ALA A 32 30.72 -0.76 5.54
CA ALA A 32 31.55 -1.87 5.06
C ALA A 32 30.81 -2.74 4.03
N VAL A 33 29.56 -3.12 4.34
CA VAL A 33 28.67 -3.87 3.44
C VAL A 33 28.49 -3.13 2.12
N LEU A 34 28.12 -1.84 2.18
CA LEU A 34 27.89 -1.05 0.98
C LEU A 34 29.16 -0.89 0.15
N TYR A 35 30.30 -0.61 0.80
CA TYR A 35 31.59 -0.52 0.11
C TYR A 35 31.92 -1.81 -0.64
N ARG A 36 31.72 -2.97 0.01
CA ARG A 36 32.03 -4.28 -0.57
C ARG A 36 31.11 -4.62 -1.74
N ALA A 37 29.81 -4.38 -1.60
CA ALA A 37 28.82 -4.61 -2.65
C ALA A 37 29.09 -3.74 -3.90
N LEU A 38 29.41 -2.45 -3.70
CA LEU A 38 29.75 -1.54 -4.78
C LEU A 38 31.06 -1.95 -5.48
N LYS A 39 32.08 -2.33 -4.70
CA LYS A 39 33.35 -2.83 -5.26
C LYS A 39 33.17 -4.12 -6.06
N ALA A 40 32.39 -5.07 -5.55
CA ALA A 40 32.12 -6.34 -6.23
C ALA A 40 31.33 -6.16 -7.54
N SER A 41 30.45 -5.17 -7.60
CA SER A 41 29.69 -4.83 -8.81
C SER A 41 30.41 -3.89 -9.77
N GLY A 42 31.63 -3.43 -9.44
CA GLY A 42 32.38 -2.47 -10.24
C GLY A 42 31.73 -1.08 -10.30
N ARG A 43 30.93 -0.71 -9.29
CA ARG A 43 30.16 0.54 -9.25
C ARG A 43 30.74 1.50 -8.22
N GLU A 44 30.71 2.78 -8.52
CA GLU A 44 31.18 3.83 -7.59
C GLU A 44 30.07 4.31 -6.64
N ALA A 45 28.81 4.14 -7.04
CA ALA A 45 27.63 4.63 -6.33
C ALA A 45 26.43 3.69 -6.49
N ILE A 46 25.44 3.84 -5.60
CA ILE A 46 24.17 3.14 -5.71
C ILE A 46 23.45 3.66 -6.97
N PRO A 47 23.00 2.78 -7.88
CA PRO A 47 22.28 3.20 -9.07
C PRO A 47 20.95 3.89 -8.73
N GLU A 48 20.51 4.84 -9.54
CA GLU A 48 19.21 5.51 -9.37
C GLU A 48 18.05 4.76 -10.05
N ASN A 49 18.36 3.79 -10.92
CA ASN A 49 17.33 2.98 -11.57
C ASN A 49 16.86 1.86 -10.62
N PRO A 50 15.55 1.74 -10.30
CA PRO A 50 15.04 0.75 -9.34
C PRO A 50 15.39 -0.70 -9.69
N LEU A 51 15.35 -1.08 -10.98
CA LEU A 51 15.70 -2.44 -11.42
C LEU A 51 17.17 -2.74 -11.14
N ARG A 52 18.05 -1.76 -11.39
CA ARG A 52 19.49 -1.88 -11.09
C ARG A 52 19.79 -1.89 -9.60
N VAL A 53 18.92 -1.31 -8.77
CA VAL A 53 19.03 -1.38 -7.31
C VAL A 53 18.58 -2.76 -6.83
N ARG A 54 17.52 -3.33 -7.42
CA ARG A 54 17.11 -4.71 -7.15
C ARG A 54 18.21 -5.71 -7.48
N GLU A 55 18.82 -5.59 -8.67
CA GLU A 55 19.99 -6.41 -9.04
C GLU A 55 21.15 -6.27 -8.02
N LEU A 56 21.41 -5.04 -7.56
CA LEU A 56 22.44 -4.79 -6.55
C LEU A 56 22.08 -5.41 -5.20
N ALA A 57 20.81 -5.30 -4.79
CA ALA A 57 20.27 -5.82 -3.54
C ALA A 57 20.33 -7.35 -3.49
N GLU A 58 19.74 -8.01 -4.48
CA GLU A 58 19.60 -9.48 -4.53
C GLU A 58 20.92 -10.20 -4.77
N GLY A 59 21.91 -9.53 -5.37
CA GLY A 59 23.26 -10.07 -5.58
C GLY A 59 24.30 -9.44 -4.64
N PRO A 60 25.10 -8.46 -5.10
CA PRO A 60 26.26 -7.97 -4.36
C PRO A 60 26.01 -7.52 -2.92
N LEU A 61 24.87 -6.89 -2.61
CA LEU A 61 24.53 -6.49 -1.24
C LEU A 61 24.18 -7.69 -0.38
N ARG A 62 23.32 -8.60 -0.86
CA ARG A 62 23.00 -9.86 -0.17
C ARG A 62 24.29 -10.60 0.21
N TYR A 63 25.18 -10.83 -0.75
CA TYR A 63 26.45 -11.51 -0.51
C TYR A 63 27.32 -10.78 0.51
N ALA A 64 27.40 -9.46 0.44
CA ALA A 64 28.19 -8.68 1.39
C ALA A 64 27.62 -8.73 2.82
N ILE A 65 26.29 -8.77 2.98
CA ILE A 65 25.63 -8.90 4.29
C ILE A 65 25.81 -10.32 4.83
N GLU A 66 25.65 -11.33 3.98
CA GLU A 66 25.85 -12.74 4.36
C GLU A 66 27.27 -12.98 4.89
N GLU A 67 28.27 -12.41 4.22
CA GLU A 67 29.67 -12.61 4.59
C GLU A 67 30.09 -11.81 5.84
N LEU A 68 29.54 -10.61 6.05
CA LEU A 68 29.95 -9.72 7.15
C LEU A 68 29.06 -9.83 8.40
N VAL A 69 27.84 -10.34 8.26
CA VAL A 69 26.83 -10.40 9.32
C VAL A 69 26.29 -11.82 9.45
N SER A 70 25.34 -12.20 8.61
CA SER A 70 24.79 -13.56 8.51
C SER A 70 23.80 -13.66 7.33
N LEU A 71 23.42 -14.90 6.97
CA LEU A 71 22.39 -15.16 5.96
C LEU A 71 21.03 -14.59 6.38
N GLU A 72 20.65 -14.75 7.65
CA GLU A 72 19.37 -14.26 8.18
C GLU A 72 19.26 -12.73 8.10
N ALA A 73 20.38 -12.02 8.34
CA ALA A 73 20.43 -10.57 8.19
C ALA A 73 20.24 -10.14 6.72
N ALA A 74 20.78 -10.92 5.77
CA ALA A 74 20.62 -10.66 4.35
C ALA A 74 19.16 -10.87 3.90
N GLU A 75 18.51 -11.92 4.39
CA GLU A 75 17.09 -12.18 4.13
C GLU A 75 16.18 -11.12 4.74
N ALA A 76 16.43 -10.73 6.00
CA ALA A 76 15.70 -9.66 6.66
C ALA A 76 15.84 -8.32 5.92
N PHE A 77 17.05 -8.00 5.46
CA PHE A 77 17.32 -6.81 4.65
C PHE A 77 16.53 -6.82 3.34
N LEU A 78 16.55 -7.93 2.60
CA LEU A 78 15.81 -8.05 1.33
C LEU A 78 14.29 -7.98 1.53
N SER A 79 13.79 -8.62 2.60
CA SER A 79 12.38 -8.56 2.99
C SER A 79 11.94 -7.13 3.30
N ALA A 80 12.78 -6.34 3.97
CA ALA A 80 12.50 -4.93 4.26
C ALA A 80 12.62 -4.02 3.03
N LEU A 81 13.62 -4.26 2.17
CA LEU A 81 13.90 -3.39 1.02
C LEU A 81 12.96 -3.65 -0.17
N GLY A 82 12.53 -4.89 -0.39
CA GLY A 82 11.69 -5.30 -1.51
C GLY A 82 10.44 -4.43 -1.69
N PRO A 83 9.58 -4.30 -0.67
CA PRO A 83 8.36 -3.47 -0.73
C PRO A 83 8.64 -2.00 -1.06
N LEU A 84 9.76 -1.45 -0.58
CA LEU A 84 10.14 -0.06 -0.84
C LEU A 84 10.56 0.15 -2.29
N LEU A 85 11.30 -0.80 -2.87
CA LEU A 85 11.67 -0.77 -4.28
C LEU A 85 10.46 -0.95 -5.20
N ASP A 86 9.49 -1.78 -4.82
CA ASP A 86 8.23 -1.93 -5.54
C ASP A 86 7.41 -0.63 -5.52
N ALA A 87 7.34 0.03 -4.37
CA ALA A 87 6.67 1.32 -4.23
C ALA A 87 7.31 2.43 -5.09
N ILE A 88 8.64 2.44 -5.22
CA ILE A 88 9.34 3.43 -6.06
C ILE A 88 9.21 3.09 -7.54
N SER A 89 9.32 1.81 -7.91
CA SER A 89 9.20 1.34 -9.31
C SER A 89 7.80 1.55 -9.89
N SER A 90 6.76 1.47 -9.05
CA SER A 90 5.37 1.71 -9.44
C SER A 90 5.02 3.20 -9.63
N GLY A 91 5.97 4.12 -9.42
CA GLY A 91 5.74 5.55 -9.63
C GLY A 91 4.82 6.19 -8.59
N VAL A 92 4.52 5.49 -7.48
CA VAL A 92 3.69 5.98 -6.37
C VAL A 92 4.53 6.89 -5.47
N GLN A 93 5.13 7.93 -6.05
CA GLN A 93 5.76 8.98 -5.25
C GLN A 93 4.66 9.94 -4.82
N ARG A 94 4.07 9.66 -3.64
CA ARG A 94 3.18 10.56 -2.91
C ARG A 94 3.88 11.91 -2.81
N ARG A 95 3.45 12.86 -3.65
CA ARG A 95 3.87 14.25 -3.59
C ARG A 95 3.43 14.76 -2.21
N SER A 96 4.36 14.84 -1.28
CA SER A 96 4.15 15.49 0.02
C SER A 96 3.66 16.92 -0.26
N GLU A 97 2.37 17.14 -0.09
CA GLU A 97 1.78 18.47 -0.04
C GLU A 97 2.43 19.21 1.12
N ARG A 98 3.36 20.11 0.77
CA ARG A 98 3.77 21.20 1.64
C ARG A 98 2.52 22.02 1.95
N ILE A 99 1.96 21.78 3.12
CA ILE A 99 0.99 22.65 3.77
C ILE A 99 1.62 24.05 3.86
N THR A 100 1.09 24.99 3.09
CA THR A 100 1.32 26.43 3.26
C THR A 100 0.20 27.00 4.13
N PRO A 101 0.49 27.71 5.22
CA PRO A 101 -0.54 28.35 6.04
C PRO A 101 -0.83 29.80 5.59
N ARG A 102 -2.11 30.21 5.76
CA ARG A 102 -2.71 31.58 5.69
C ARG A 102 -2.96 32.16 4.28
N ALA A 103 -4.07 32.87 4.01
CA ALA A 103 -4.83 33.77 4.89
C ALA A 103 -6.36 33.83 4.56
N ARG A 104 -7.15 34.21 5.57
CA ARG A 104 -8.60 34.51 5.52
C ARG A 104 -8.89 35.87 4.82
N PRO A 105 -10.15 36.12 4.38
CA PRO A 105 -10.53 36.99 3.26
C PRO A 105 -11.00 38.40 3.67
N PRO A 106 -11.19 39.32 2.70
CA PRO A 106 -12.12 40.44 2.89
C PRO A 106 -13.53 40.10 2.37
N MET A 107 -14.52 40.38 3.21
CA MET A 107 -15.96 40.38 2.93
C MET A 107 -16.34 41.44 1.91
N LEU A 108 -17.24 41.11 0.97
CA LEU A 108 -18.14 42.05 0.28
C LEU A 108 -19.45 41.31 -0.14
N PRO A 109 -20.55 42.04 -0.40
CA PRO A 109 -21.89 41.64 0.03
C PRO A 109 -22.68 40.81 -1.01
N ALA A 110 -23.71 40.15 -0.47
CA ALA A 110 -24.62 39.24 -1.15
C ALA A 110 -25.39 39.86 -2.32
N THR A 111 -25.34 39.19 -3.47
CA THR A 111 -26.34 39.30 -4.53
C THR A 111 -26.74 37.92 -5.03
N ARG A 112 -27.97 37.55 -4.67
CA ARG A 112 -28.99 36.79 -5.43
C ARG A 112 -28.55 35.51 -6.14
N SER A 113 -28.99 34.40 -5.54
CA SER A 113 -29.82 33.39 -6.20
C SER A 113 -29.29 32.83 -7.52
N SER A 114 -28.38 31.88 -7.41
CA SER A 114 -28.43 30.67 -8.23
C SER A 114 -28.25 29.50 -7.27
N SER A 115 -29.35 28.84 -6.92
CA SER A 115 -29.31 27.53 -6.28
C SER A 115 -28.29 26.67 -7.03
N PRO A 116 -27.32 26.06 -6.35
CA PRO A 116 -26.45 25.07 -6.99
C PRO A 116 -27.35 23.98 -7.56
N PRO A 117 -27.10 23.45 -8.78
CA PRO A 117 -27.82 22.26 -9.22
C PRO A 117 -27.61 21.19 -8.15
N PRO A 118 -28.66 20.43 -7.75
CA PRO A 118 -28.46 19.30 -6.85
C PRO A 118 -27.43 18.40 -7.51
N ARG A 119 -26.25 18.29 -6.89
CA ARG A 119 -25.24 17.32 -7.32
C ARG A 119 -25.92 15.97 -7.26
N ARG A 120 -26.03 15.31 -8.41
CA ARG A 120 -26.31 13.87 -8.51
C ARG A 120 -25.18 13.10 -7.81
N ASP A 121 -25.14 13.17 -6.48
CA ASP A 121 -24.49 12.19 -5.60
C ASP A 121 -25.53 11.17 -5.14
N GLU A 122 -26.50 10.86 -6.01
CA GLU A 122 -27.43 9.75 -5.80
C GLU A 122 -26.68 8.43 -6.04
N ALA A 123 -26.32 7.80 -4.92
CA ALA A 123 -26.16 6.35 -4.77
C ALA A 123 -25.11 5.66 -5.66
N ARG A 124 -23.94 6.26 -5.88
CA ARG A 124 -22.78 5.44 -6.28
C ARG A 124 -22.38 4.56 -5.11
N LEU A 125 -22.49 3.24 -5.30
CA LEU A 125 -21.96 2.24 -4.37
C LEU A 125 -20.50 2.57 -4.09
N ARG A 126 -20.09 2.71 -2.82
CA ARG A 126 -18.68 2.99 -2.50
C ARG A 126 -17.98 1.69 -2.20
N LEU A 127 -16.93 1.38 -2.94
CA LEU A 127 -16.16 0.17 -2.77
C LEU A 127 -14.86 0.49 -2.02
N LEU A 128 -14.76 0.04 -0.79
CA LEU A 128 -13.49 -0.01 -0.06
C LEU A 128 -12.81 -1.33 -0.41
N VAL A 129 -11.59 -1.28 -0.93
CA VAL A 129 -10.84 -2.48 -1.30
C VAL A 129 -9.63 -2.60 -0.39
N VAL A 130 -9.63 -3.67 0.40
CA VAL A 130 -8.58 -4.07 1.32
C VAL A 130 -7.77 -5.16 0.62
N THR A 131 -6.67 -4.77 -0.01
CA THR A 131 -5.79 -5.68 -0.76
C THR A 131 -4.35 -5.18 -0.72
N GLY A 132 -3.37 -6.05 -0.93
CA GLY A 132 -1.98 -5.67 -1.13
C GLY A 132 -1.71 -4.96 -2.47
N ASP A 133 -2.48 -5.26 -3.53
CA ASP A 133 -2.11 -4.96 -4.93
C ASP A 133 -3.35 -4.84 -5.85
N GLY A 134 -3.24 -4.31 -7.08
CA GLY A 134 -4.28 -4.46 -8.12
C GLY A 134 -5.54 -3.57 -8.04
N VAL A 135 -5.63 -2.69 -7.04
CA VAL A 135 -6.77 -1.74 -6.88
C VAL A 135 -6.97 -0.85 -8.10
N ASP A 136 -5.90 -0.48 -8.81
CA ASP A 136 -6.02 0.41 -9.96
C ASP A 136 -6.71 -0.25 -11.17
N ASP A 137 -6.55 -1.56 -11.34
CA ASP A 137 -7.29 -2.32 -12.36
C ASP A 137 -8.78 -2.35 -12.04
N LEU A 138 -9.10 -2.66 -10.78
CA LEU A 138 -10.48 -2.65 -10.30
C LEU A 138 -11.08 -1.25 -10.43
N ARG A 139 -10.36 -0.20 -9.99
CA ARG A 139 -10.78 1.21 -10.13
C ARG A 139 -11.04 1.60 -11.59
N ARG A 140 -10.22 1.13 -12.54
CA ARG A 140 -10.47 1.36 -13.98
C ARG A 140 -11.75 0.71 -14.47
N GLN A 141 -12.06 -0.51 -13.99
CA GLN A 141 -13.21 -1.28 -14.46
C GLN A 141 -14.53 -0.83 -13.83
N ILE A 142 -14.54 -0.56 -12.53
CA ILE A 142 -15.77 -0.23 -11.79
C ILE A 142 -15.89 1.24 -11.39
N GLY A 143 -14.87 2.07 -11.64
CA GLY A 143 -14.81 3.47 -11.20
C GLY A 143 -15.97 4.35 -11.69
N VAL A 144 -16.68 3.90 -12.73
CA VAL A 144 -17.90 4.55 -13.25
C VAL A 144 -19.09 4.36 -12.29
N PHE A 145 -19.14 3.21 -11.60
CA PHE A 145 -20.22 2.78 -10.72
C PHE A 145 -19.88 2.97 -9.24
N ALA A 146 -18.60 2.89 -8.89
CA ALA A 146 -18.14 2.93 -7.52
C ALA A 146 -16.88 3.78 -7.30
N ASP A 147 -16.85 4.48 -6.17
CA ASP A 147 -15.60 5.10 -5.68
C ASP A 147 -14.75 4.02 -5.03
N VAL A 148 -13.56 3.76 -5.59
CA VAL A 148 -12.65 2.70 -5.15
C VAL A 148 -11.54 3.30 -4.30
N THR A 149 -11.53 2.97 -3.01
CA THR A 149 -10.50 3.41 -2.07
C THR A 149 -9.66 2.23 -1.61
N HIS A 150 -8.34 2.35 -1.75
CA HIS A 150 -7.37 1.37 -1.24
C HIS A 150 -7.13 1.60 0.24
N VAL A 151 -7.13 0.53 1.01
CA VAL A 151 -6.92 0.54 2.46
C VAL A 151 -5.78 -0.42 2.81
N ARG A 152 -4.83 0.05 3.64
CA ARG A 152 -3.56 -0.65 3.91
C ARG A 152 -3.47 -1.34 5.26
N ASP A 153 -4.42 -1.10 6.15
CA ASP A 153 -4.50 -1.75 7.45
C ASP A 153 -5.91 -1.59 8.06
N ALA A 154 -6.11 -2.15 9.25
CA ALA A 154 -7.40 -2.15 9.92
C ALA A 154 -7.79 -0.74 10.38
N PHE A 155 -6.80 0.10 10.69
CA PHE A 155 -7.04 1.46 11.16
C PHE A 155 -7.53 2.34 10.01
N GLU A 156 -6.89 2.27 8.84
CA GLU A 156 -7.35 2.94 7.62
C GLU A 156 -8.74 2.44 7.21
N LEU A 157 -9.06 1.14 7.41
CA LEU A 157 -10.38 0.59 7.12
C LEU A 157 -11.46 1.22 7.99
N ILE A 158 -11.23 1.21 9.31
CA ILE A 158 -12.14 1.81 10.30
C ILE A 158 -12.35 3.28 9.99
N THR A 159 -11.24 4.01 9.80
CA THR A 159 -11.26 5.44 9.49
C THR A 159 -12.06 5.73 8.21
N ALA A 160 -11.89 4.91 7.17
CA ALA A 160 -12.59 5.08 5.90
C ALA A 160 -14.10 4.77 5.99
N ILE A 161 -14.50 3.87 6.90
CA ILE A 161 -15.90 3.56 7.20
C ILE A 161 -16.53 4.69 8.01
N GLU A 162 -15.88 5.15 9.08
CA GLU A 162 -16.43 6.15 10.01
C GLU A 162 -16.60 7.53 9.38
N ILE A 163 -15.69 7.94 8.49
CA ILE A 163 -15.71 9.30 7.90
C ILE A 163 -16.77 9.42 6.79
N ARG A 164 -17.39 8.32 6.34
CA ARG A 164 -18.25 8.35 5.15
C ARG A 164 -19.72 8.13 5.47
N ASN A 165 -20.56 9.02 4.94
CA ASN A 165 -22.01 8.86 4.90
C ASN A 165 -22.42 8.01 3.68
N GLY A 166 -23.13 6.89 3.89
CA GLY A 166 -23.74 6.07 2.83
C GLY A 166 -23.39 4.57 2.89
N PRO A 167 -23.98 3.74 2.01
CA PRO A 167 -23.69 2.31 1.93
C PRO A 167 -22.26 2.07 1.43
N VAL A 168 -21.57 1.15 2.09
CA VAL A 168 -20.16 0.84 1.86
C VAL A 168 -20.03 -0.66 1.60
N LEU A 169 -19.32 -1.05 0.55
CA LEU A 169 -18.93 -2.43 0.32
C LEU A 169 -17.42 -2.57 0.55
N VAL A 170 -17.02 -3.38 1.52
CA VAL A 170 -15.63 -3.69 1.84
C VAL A 170 -15.24 -4.98 1.13
N VAL A 171 -14.28 -4.96 0.23
CA VAL A 171 -13.72 -6.16 -0.39
C VAL A 171 -12.44 -6.53 0.33
N VAL A 172 -12.34 -7.77 0.80
CA VAL A 172 -11.14 -8.33 1.43
C VAL A 172 -10.50 -9.34 0.49
N ASP A 173 -9.23 -9.09 0.14
CA ASP A 173 -8.42 -9.99 -0.67
C ASP A 173 -7.69 -11.03 0.20
N GLY A 174 -8.03 -12.30 -0.01
CA GLY A 174 -7.44 -13.46 0.66
C GLY A 174 -6.24 -14.07 -0.03
N TYR A 175 -5.97 -13.72 -1.30
CA TYR A 175 -4.73 -14.12 -1.94
C TYR A 175 -3.53 -13.34 -1.40
N ARG A 176 -3.77 -12.08 -1.00
CA ARG A 176 -2.79 -11.20 -0.36
C ARG A 176 -3.40 -10.46 0.83
N PRO A 177 -3.65 -11.18 1.93
CA PRO A 177 -4.34 -10.62 3.08
C PRO A 177 -3.46 -9.57 3.77
N VAL A 178 -3.90 -8.33 3.66
CA VAL A 178 -3.40 -7.23 4.51
C VAL A 178 -3.99 -7.32 5.91
N LEU A 179 -5.18 -7.92 6.01
CA LEU A 179 -5.87 -8.23 7.26
C LEU A 179 -6.15 -9.72 7.34
N ASP A 180 -5.81 -10.32 8.48
CA ASP A 180 -6.19 -11.68 8.75
C ASP A 180 -7.70 -11.79 9.05
N LEU A 181 -8.29 -12.96 8.77
CA LEU A 181 -9.71 -13.22 8.99
C LEU A 181 -10.14 -13.11 10.45
N THR A 182 -9.24 -13.34 11.41
CA THR A 182 -9.55 -13.24 12.85
C THR A 182 -9.73 -11.78 13.24
N THR A 183 -8.87 -10.89 12.74
CA THR A 183 -8.97 -9.45 12.90
C THR A 183 -10.25 -8.92 12.26
N LEU A 184 -10.61 -9.42 11.07
CA LEU A 184 -11.88 -9.08 10.42
C LEU A 184 -13.11 -9.58 11.20
N ALA A 185 -13.06 -10.81 11.71
CA ALA A 185 -14.12 -11.38 12.54
C ALA A 185 -14.32 -10.58 13.84
N ALA A 186 -13.25 -10.06 14.45
CA ALA A 186 -13.34 -9.19 15.62
C ALA A 186 -13.90 -7.79 15.27
N PHE A 187 -13.72 -7.35 14.02
CA PHE A 187 -14.20 -6.06 13.54
C PHE A 187 -15.67 -6.08 13.13
N LEU A 188 -16.13 -7.14 12.45
CA LEU A 188 -17.48 -7.27 11.90
C LEU A 188 -18.63 -6.89 12.85
N PRO A 189 -18.64 -7.29 14.13
CA PRO A 189 -19.71 -6.92 15.07
C PRO A 189 -19.81 -5.42 15.37
N ARG A 190 -18.76 -4.64 15.07
CA ARG A 190 -18.68 -3.19 15.33
C ARG A 190 -18.93 -2.37 14.08
N VAL A 191 -19.14 -3.03 12.95
CA VAL A 191 -19.35 -2.37 11.68
C VAL A 191 -20.73 -1.69 11.67
N PRO A 192 -20.84 -0.42 11.26
CA PRO A 192 -22.12 0.27 11.17
C PRO A 192 -23.10 -0.42 10.23
N ASP A 193 -24.40 -0.28 10.51
CA ASP A 193 -25.46 -0.76 9.63
C ASP A 193 -25.33 -0.17 8.22
N GLY A 194 -25.45 -1.03 7.20
CA GLY A 194 -25.34 -0.62 5.79
C GLY A 194 -23.95 -0.79 5.18
N VAL A 195 -22.94 -1.18 5.96
CA VAL A 195 -21.70 -1.70 5.41
C VAL A 195 -21.90 -3.19 5.10
N ARG A 196 -21.52 -3.61 3.89
CA ARG A 196 -21.42 -5.00 3.49
C ARG A 196 -19.96 -5.36 3.30
N MET A 197 -19.61 -6.61 3.53
CA MET A 197 -18.26 -7.11 3.27
C MET A 197 -18.32 -8.23 2.24
N ALA A 198 -17.45 -8.17 1.23
CA ALA A 198 -17.21 -9.18 0.21
C ALA A 198 -15.85 -9.81 0.47
N ILE A 199 -15.82 -11.10 0.80
CA ILE A 199 -14.58 -11.85 1.04
C ILE A 199 -14.22 -12.57 -0.26
N TRP A 200 -13.01 -12.33 -0.78
CA TRP A 200 -12.51 -12.90 -2.04
C TRP A 200 -11.20 -13.65 -1.81
N GLY A 201 -10.96 -14.75 -2.53
CA GLY A 201 -9.65 -15.43 -2.55
C GLY A 201 -9.31 -16.27 -1.32
N PHE A 202 -10.25 -16.47 -0.40
CA PHE A 202 -10.11 -17.41 0.72
C PHE A 202 -10.71 -18.77 0.39
N GLU A 203 -10.14 -19.84 0.94
CA GLU A 203 -10.76 -21.15 0.82
C GLU A 203 -12.07 -21.21 1.62
N ALA A 204 -13.05 -21.97 1.12
CA ALA A 204 -14.35 -22.09 1.76
C ALA A 204 -14.25 -22.55 3.23
N GLN A 205 -13.23 -23.33 3.58
CA GLN A 205 -12.99 -23.79 4.95
C GLN A 205 -12.51 -22.68 5.90
N ASP A 206 -11.80 -21.68 5.39
CA ASP A 206 -11.32 -20.55 6.19
C ASP A 206 -12.46 -19.57 6.48
N VAL A 207 -13.33 -19.36 5.49
CA VAL A 207 -14.51 -18.50 5.62
C VAL A 207 -15.59 -19.13 6.49
N ARG A 208 -15.71 -20.48 6.53
CA ARG A 208 -16.66 -21.18 7.41
C ARG A 208 -16.54 -20.79 8.88
N ARG A 209 -15.35 -20.39 9.33
CA ARG A 209 -15.11 -19.92 10.70
C ARG A 209 -15.82 -18.58 11.00
N MET A 210 -16.26 -17.86 9.98
CA MET A 210 -16.97 -16.59 10.07
C MET A 210 -18.50 -16.72 9.88
N GLU A 211 -19.03 -17.91 9.51
CA GLU A 211 -20.45 -18.13 9.12
C GLU A 211 -21.50 -17.74 10.16
N SER A 212 -21.10 -17.55 11.42
CA SER A 212 -21.99 -17.09 12.49
C SER A 212 -22.11 -15.57 12.59
N LEU A 213 -21.34 -14.79 11.82
CA LEU A 213 -21.29 -13.33 11.92
C LEU A 213 -22.22 -12.67 10.89
N PRO A 214 -23.10 -11.75 11.31
CA PRO A 214 -23.91 -10.97 10.37
C PRO A 214 -23.04 -9.93 9.62
N GLY A 215 -23.53 -9.43 8.49
CA GLY A 215 -22.96 -8.24 7.83
C GLY A 215 -21.94 -8.49 6.71
N TYR A 216 -21.74 -9.73 6.28
CA TYR A 216 -20.87 -10.05 5.14
C TYR A 216 -21.55 -10.99 4.12
N THR A 217 -20.95 -11.08 2.94
CA THR A 217 -21.35 -11.92 1.82
C THR A 217 -20.08 -12.54 1.24
N LEU A 218 -20.08 -13.86 1.05
CA LEU A 218 -18.98 -14.53 0.39
C LEU A 218 -19.08 -14.26 -1.12
N VAL A 219 -17.98 -13.80 -1.73
CA VAL A 219 -17.91 -13.57 -3.17
C VAL A 219 -16.90 -14.56 -3.75
N GLU A 220 -17.42 -15.60 -4.38
CA GLU A 220 -16.62 -16.53 -5.15
C GLU A 220 -16.26 -15.86 -6.49
N ALA A 221 -15.14 -15.14 -6.50
CA ALA A 221 -14.58 -14.55 -7.69
C ALA A 221 -13.36 -15.34 -8.17
N GLY A 222 -13.22 -15.47 -9.48
CA GLY A 222 -12.10 -16.17 -10.12
C GLY A 222 -10.73 -15.55 -9.78
N PRO A 223 -9.64 -16.13 -10.30
CA PRO A 223 -8.27 -15.76 -9.89
C PRO A 223 -7.81 -14.36 -10.36
N THR A 224 -8.72 -13.54 -10.90
CA THR A 224 -8.39 -12.25 -11.51
C THR A 224 -9.28 -11.13 -10.98
N TRP A 225 -8.73 -9.91 -10.96
CA TRP A 225 -9.47 -8.69 -10.61
C TRP A 225 -10.70 -8.44 -11.50
N SER A 226 -10.63 -8.83 -12.77
CA SER A 226 -11.77 -8.74 -13.70
C SER A 226 -12.92 -9.65 -13.30
N ALA A 227 -12.63 -10.88 -12.86
CA ALA A 227 -13.66 -11.79 -12.39
C ALA A 227 -14.32 -11.28 -11.10
N LEU A 228 -13.53 -10.64 -10.22
CA LEU A 228 -14.05 -9.95 -9.05
C LEU A 228 -14.95 -8.77 -9.42
N ALA A 229 -14.53 -7.91 -10.36
CA ALA A 229 -15.34 -6.79 -10.83
C ALA A 229 -16.69 -7.26 -11.38
N ASP A 230 -16.71 -8.30 -12.21
CA ASP A 230 -17.93 -8.88 -12.76
C ASP A 230 -18.86 -9.44 -11.67
N ALA A 231 -18.29 -10.07 -10.63
CA ALA A 231 -19.05 -10.58 -9.51
C ALA A 231 -19.65 -9.45 -8.66
N LEU A 232 -18.88 -8.39 -8.39
CA LEU A 232 -19.32 -7.23 -7.62
C LEU A 232 -20.44 -6.45 -8.33
N LEU A 233 -20.45 -6.40 -9.66
CA LEU A 233 -21.52 -5.76 -10.43
C LEU A 233 -22.86 -6.52 -10.37
N ARG A 234 -22.89 -7.75 -9.84
CA ARG A 234 -24.10 -8.57 -9.69
C ARG A 234 -24.71 -8.51 -8.29
N LEU A 235 -24.02 -7.88 -7.33
CA LEU A 235 -24.46 -7.72 -5.93
C LEU A 235 -25.41 -6.51 -5.76
#